data_AF-A0A5C4NWA8-F1
#
_entry.id   AF-A0A5C4NWA8-F1
#
_cell.length_a   1.000
_cell.length_b   1.000
_cell.length_c   1.000
_cell.angle_alpha   90.00
_cell.angle_beta   90.00
_cell.angle_gamma   90.00
#
_symmetry.space_group_name_H-M   'P 1'
#
loop_
_entity.id
_entity.type
_entity.pdbx_description
1 polymer ?
#
loop_
_entity_poly.entity_id
_entity_poly.type
_entity_poly.pdbx_seq_one_letter_code
_entity_poly.pdbx_strand_id
1 'polypeptide(L)'
;MGRIRTVKPELFKHEDLFDLEKETGLPIRTAFMGLFTCCDKEGRFKWRPRALKLDILPYDELDFSRVLDALMTRGFVVKYEIEGEFFGFIPTFSKHQVINNRESDSELPEPDESLYISMTSTREARVDDATTTPLKHAQGEGKGKEGKGREGEQEGKETLVEQTQLDPVQTIFAYWQKVMDSPKSVLDDKRKRLIAKALKGYSPADICKAIRGCSKTPHNMGQNDAQTKYNGLGLILRDADHIDRFIRNDAGQARASAGNESIEQTNARVMRELMGTAAPAGDIIDAVPA
;
A
#
# COMPACT_ATOMS: atom_id res chain seq x y z
N MET A 1 11.71 5.93 -23.33
CA MET A 1 13.15 6.25 -23.53
C MET A 1 13.85 6.03 -22.21
N GLY A 2 14.94 5.25 -22.21
CA GLY A 2 15.69 4.94 -21.00
C GLY A 2 16.34 6.20 -20.42
N ARG A 3 16.36 6.28 -19.09
CA ARG A 3 16.95 7.40 -18.33
C ARG A 3 18.23 6.93 -17.64
N ILE A 4 19.22 7.83 -17.54
CA ILE A 4 20.43 7.57 -16.75
C ILE A 4 20.06 7.65 -15.26
N ARG A 5 20.43 6.63 -14.50
CA ARG A 5 20.11 6.49 -13.07
C ARG A 5 21.34 6.02 -12.29
N THR A 6 21.33 6.30 -10.99
CA THR A 6 22.44 5.91 -10.11
C THR A 6 22.17 4.52 -9.53
N VAL A 7 23.17 3.64 -9.60
CA VAL A 7 23.18 2.39 -8.83
C VAL A 7 24.12 2.58 -7.65
N LYS A 8 23.57 2.56 -6.44
CA LYS A 8 24.35 2.71 -5.20
C LYS A 8 25.00 1.36 -4.82
N PRO A 9 26.22 1.35 -4.25
CA PRO A 9 26.91 0.11 -3.85
C PRO A 9 26.12 -0.78 -2.88
N GLU A 10 25.28 -0.20 -2.02
CA GLU A 10 24.47 -0.92 -1.03
C GLU A 10 23.49 -1.89 -1.69
N LEU A 11 23.08 -1.64 -2.94
CA LEU A 11 22.21 -2.55 -3.68
C LEU A 11 22.85 -3.94 -3.87
N PHE A 12 24.17 -3.98 -4.11
CA PHE A 12 24.89 -5.25 -4.27
C PHE A 12 25.01 -6.06 -2.97
N LYS A 13 24.81 -5.39 -1.83
CA LYS A 13 24.80 -5.98 -0.49
C LYS A 13 23.38 -6.28 0.03
N HIS A 14 22.34 -6.04 -0.79
CA HIS A 14 20.96 -6.22 -0.37
C HIS A 14 20.59 -7.72 -0.35
N GLU A 15 20.61 -8.33 0.83
CA GLU A 15 20.39 -9.77 1.05
C GLU A 15 19.07 -10.25 0.45
N ASP A 16 17.93 -9.61 0.74
CA ASP A 16 16.64 -10.08 0.23
C ASP A 16 16.54 -10.11 -1.31
N LEU A 17 17.21 -9.19 -2.02
CA LEU A 17 17.23 -9.19 -3.49
C LEU A 17 18.13 -10.32 -4.01
N PHE A 18 19.22 -10.61 -3.31
CA PHE A 18 20.11 -11.73 -3.62
C PHE A 18 19.42 -13.08 -3.34
N ASP A 19 18.75 -13.22 -2.21
CA ASP A 19 18.03 -14.44 -1.84
C ASP A 19 16.86 -14.68 -2.80
N LEU A 20 16.13 -13.63 -3.19
CA LEU A 20 15.06 -13.75 -4.20
C LEU A 20 15.62 -14.18 -5.57
N GLU A 21 16.76 -13.65 -5.98
CA GLU A 21 17.47 -14.07 -7.20
C GLU A 21 17.86 -15.55 -7.14
N LYS A 22 18.39 -16.01 -5.99
CA LYS A 22 18.77 -17.42 -5.78
C LYS A 22 17.58 -18.36 -5.74
N GLU A 23 16.52 -17.99 -5.03
CA GLU A 23 15.30 -18.78 -4.88
C GLU A 23 14.58 -18.96 -6.22
N THR A 24 14.45 -17.87 -6.99
CA THR A 24 13.68 -17.88 -8.24
C THR A 24 14.49 -18.34 -9.44
N GLY A 25 15.83 -18.26 -9.37
CA GLY A 25 16.72 -18.47 -10.52
C GLY A 25 16.58 -17.41 -11.60
N LEU A 26 15.92 -16.28 -11.30
CA LEU A 26 15.71 -15.16 -12.23
C LEU A 26 16.72 -14.03 -11.95
N PRO A 27 17.10 -13.21 -12.95
CA PRO A 27 18.06 -12.12 -12.79
C PRO A 27 17.44 -10.89 -12.09
N ILE A 28 17.00 -11.06 -10.84
CA ILE A 28 16.23 -10.08 -10.06
C ILE A 28 17.01 -8.78 -9.85
N ARG A 29 18.27 -8.85 -9.43
CA ARG A 29 19.06 -7.64 -9.12
C ARG A 29 19.31 -6.81 -10.38
N THR A 30 19.69 -7.47 -11.47
CA THR A 30 19.90 -6.83 -12.78
C THR A 30 18.61 -6.19 -13.28
N ALA A 31 17.49 -6.91 -13.22
CA ALA A 31 16.20 -6.39 -13.64
C ALA A 31 15.75 -5.19 -12.77
N PHE A 32 15.93 -5.27 -11.45
CA PHE A 32 15.57 -4.18 -10.55
C PHE A 32 16.38 -2.90 -10.81
N MET A 33 17.69 -3.03 -11.07
CA MET A 33 18.51 -1.89 -11.52
C MET A 33 18.03 -1.31 -12.84
N GLY A 34 17.71 -2.18 -13.81
CA GLY A 34 17.22 -1.75 -15.11
C GLY A 34 15.88 -1.01 -15.03
N LEU A 35 14.98 -1.43 -14.14
CA LEU A 35 13.70 -0.75 -13.91
C LEU A 35 13.87 0.72 -13.52
N PHE A 36 14.97 1.09 -12.84
CA PHE A 36 15.21 2.50 -12.52
C PHE A 36 15.21 3.37 -13.77
N THR A 37 15.79 2.86 -14.86
CA THR A 37 15.91 3.57 -16.14
C THR A 37 14.58 3.71 -16.88
N CYS A 38 13.64 2.81 -16.62
CA CYS A 38 12.30 2.80 -17.20
C CYS A 38 11.30 3.64 -16.39
N CYS A 39 11.61 3.94 -15.12
CA CYS A 39 10.77 4.76 -14.27
C CYS A 39 10.83 6.25 -14.66
N ASP A 40 9.72 6.96 -14.46
CA ASP A 40 9.69 8.41 -14.41
C ASP A 40 10.33 8.96 -13.12
N LYS A 41 10.24 10.28 -12.91
CA LYS A 41 10.84 10.93 -11.74
C LYS A 41 10.22 10.51 -10.40
N GLU A 42 9.00 10.00 -10.41
CA GLU A 42 8.29 9.52 -9.22
C GLU A 42 8.48 8.00 -9.02
N GLY A 43 9.32 7.34 -9.82
CA GLY A 43 9.55 5.89 -9.69
C GLY A 43 8.45 5.03 -10.29
N ARG A 44 7.62 5.60 -11.18
CA ARG A 44 6.47 4.93 -11.80
C ARG A 44 6.79 4.51 -13.22
N PHE A 45 6.18 3.41 -13.68
CA PHE A 45 6.35 2.89 -15.02
C PHE A 45 5.09 2.17 -15.51
N LYS A 46 4.94 1.99 -16.83
CA LYS A 46 3.83 1.20 -17.39
C LYS A 46 4.12 -0.30 -17.21
N TRP A 47 3.15 -1.07 -16.73
CA TRP A 47 3.31 -2.52 -16.51
C TRP A 47 3.19 -3.29 -17.83
N ARG A 48 4.23 -3.22 -18.66
CA ARG A 48 4.30 -3.86 -19.98
C ARG A 48 5.50 -4.80 -20.03
N PRO A 49 5.39 -6.03 -19.49
CA PRO A 49 6.55 -6.92 -19.30
C PRO A 49 7.35 -7.18 -20.57
N ARG A 50 6.67 -7.36 -21.72
CA ARG A 50 7.33 -7.59 -23.02
C ARG A 50 8.18 -6.39 -23.47
N ALA A 51 7.69 -5.16 -23.24
CA ALA A 51 8.44 -3.95 -23.59
C ALA A 51 9.61 -3.73 -22.63
N LEU A 52 9.37 -3.87 -21.31
CA LEU A 52 10.41 -3.76 -20.29
C LEU A 52 11.53 -4.79 -20.48
N LYS A 53 11.20 -6.01 -20.93
CA LYS A 53 12.21 -7.01 -21.29
C LYS A 53 13.15 -6.48 -22.37
N LEU A 54 12.62 -5.91 -23.45
CA LEU A 54 13.44 -5.38 -24.54
C LEU A 54 14.34 -4.23 -24.07
N ASP A 55 13.88 -3.43 -23.11
CA ASP A 55 14.66 -2.32 -22.57
C ASP A 55 15.73 -2.77 -21.55
N ILE A 56 15.48 -3.85 -20.80
CA ILE A 56 16.29 -4.23 -19.63
C ILE A 56 17.11 -5.51 -19.85
N LEU A 57 16.49 -6.56 -20.41
CA LEU A 57 17.08 -7.89 -20.63
C LEU A 57 16.73 -8.41 -22.04
N PRO A 58 17.14 -7.70 -23.11
CA PRO A 58 16.67 -7.98 -24.47
C PRO A 58 17.05 -9.36 -25.00
N TYR A 59 18.20 -9.88 -24.57
CA TYR A 59 18.77 -11.13 -25.07
C TYR A 59 18.53 -12.32 -24.13
N ASP A 60 18.09 -12.09 -22.90
CA ASP A 60 17.84 -13.15 -21.93
C ASP A 60 16.62 -13.98 -22.33
N GLU A 61 16.76 -15.31 -22.32
CA GLU A 61 15.69 -16.24 -22.66
C GLU A 61 14.77 -16.49 -21.45
N LEU A 62 14.06 -15.45 -21.02
CA LEU A 62 13.12 -15.51 -19.91
C LEU A 62 11.82 -14.77 -20.17
N ASP A 63 10.83 -15.06 -19.33
CA ASP A 63 9.60 -14.30 -19.22
C ASP A 63 9.74 -13.23 -18.12
N PHE A 64 9.77 -11.97 -18.55
CA PHE A 64 9.95 -10.83 -17.67
C PHE A 64 8.73 -10.59 -16.76
N SER A 65 7.56 -11.17 -17.07
CA SER A 65 6.41 -11.14 -16.17
C SER A 65 6.74 -11.82 -14.84
N ARG A 66 7.46 -12.94 -14.86
CA ARG A 66 7.88 -13.69 -13.65
C ARG A 66 8.86 -12.89 -12.79
N VAL A 67 9.72 -12.09 -13.42
CA VAL A 67 10.65 -11.18 -12.73
C VAL A 67 9.87 -10.09 -11.99
N LEU A 68 8.92 -9.46 -12.68
CA LEU A 68 8.08 -8.42 -12.08
C LEU A 68 7.19 -8.98 -10.97
N ASP A 69 6.61 -10.16 -11.14
CA ASP A 69 5.79 -10.82 -10.13
C ASP A 69 6.61 -11.21 -8.90
N ALA A 70 7.85 -11.66 -9.08
CA ALA A 70 8.76 -11.95 -7.96
C ALA A 70 9.10 -10.68 -7.16
N LEU A 71 9.47 -9.60 -7.86
CA LEU A 71 9.74 -8.30 -7.24
C LEU A 71 8.51 -7.74 -6.52
N MET A 72 7.32 -7.93 -7.12
CA MET A 72 6.05 -7.52 -6.54
C MET A 72 5.72 -8.32 -5.28
N THR A 73 5.87 -9.64 -5.33
CA THR A 73 5.55 -10.54 -4.21
C THR A 73 6.41 -10.24 -2.98
N ARG A 74 7.66 -9.80 -3.17
CA ARG A 74 8.56 -9.38 -2.09
C ARG A 74 8.45 -7.88 -1.72
N GLY A 75 7.59 -7.13 -2.40
CA GLY A 75 7.31 -5.72 -2.11
C GLY A 75 8.35 -4.70 -2.59
N PHE A 76 9.26 -5.11 -3.49
CA PHE A 76 10.19 -4.18 -4.14
C PHE A 76 9.52 -3.32 -5.20
N VAL A 77 8.43 -3.82 -5.78
CA VAL A 77 7.63 -3.16 -6.81
C VAL A 77 6.15 -3.29 -6.43
N VAL A 78 5.37 -2.26 -6.70
CA VAL A 78 3.92 -2.25 -6.51
C VAL A 78 3.25 -2.24 -7.88
N LYS A 79 2.37 -3.21 -8.13
CA LYS A 79 1.49 -3.21 -9.30
C LYS A 79 0.17 -2.56 -8.95
N TYR A 80 -0.32 -1.67 -9.81
CA TYR A 80 -1.61 -0.99 -9.63
C TYR A 80 -2.32 -0.79 -10.98
N GLU A 81 -3.62 -0.56 -10.93
CA GLU A 81 -4.48 -0.42 -12.11
C GLU A 81 -5.26 0.89 -12.03
N ILE A 82 -5.25 1.67 -13.12
CA ILE A 82 -6.00 2.91 -13.25
C ILE A 82 -6.59 2.94 -14.66
N GLU A 83 -7.91 3.12 -14.74
CA GLU A 83 -8.66 3.17 -16.00
C GLU A 83 -8.41 1.96 -16.93
N GLY A 84 -8.19 0.76 -16.36
CA GLY A 84 -7.93 -0.47 -17.12
C GLY A 84 -6.50 -0.63 -17.63
N GLU A 85 -5.60 0.32 -17.37
CA GLU A 85 -4.16 0.17 -17.62
C GLU A 85 -3.42 -0.22 -16.33
N PHE A 86 -2.48 -1.16 -16.43
CA PHE A 86 -1.61 -1.54 -15.33
C PHE A 86 -0.31 -0.72 -15.33
N PHE A 87 0.10 -0.35 -14.13
CA PHE A 87 1.30 0.41 -13.83
C PHE A 87 2.10 -0.27 -12.73
N GLY A 88 3.38 0.08 -12.65
CA GLY A 88 4.31 -0.32 -11.62
C GLY A 88 4.90 0.88 -10.93
N PHE A 89 5.23 0.75 -9.65
CA PHE A 89 5.86 1.79 -8.85
C PHE A 89 6.90 1.18 -7.91
N ILE A 90 8.07 1.81 -7.76
CA ILE A 90 9.12 1.39 -6.83
C ILE A 90 9.02 2.22 -5.54
N PRO A 91 8.57 1.65 -4.39
CA PRO A 91 8.32 2.40 -3.16
C PRO A 91 9.51 3.18 -2.61
N THR A 92 10.70 2.65 -2.81
CA THR A 92 11.94 3.24 -2.28
C THR A 92 12.64 4.14 -3.29
N PHE A 93 12.05 4.38 -4.47
CA PHE A 93 12.72 5.07 -5.57
C PHE A 93 13.27 6.44 -5.18
N SER A 94 12.44 7.31 -4.60
CA SER A 94 12.85 8.67 -4.17
C SER A 94 13.91 8.66 -3.06
N LYS A 95 14.04 7.57 -2.29
CA LYS A 95 15.11 7.40 -1.28
C LYS A 95 16.45 7.05 -1.92
N HIS A 96 16.43 6.34 -3.05
CA HIS A 96 17.64 5.82 -3.68
C HIS A 96 18.05 6.59 -4.94
N GLN A 97 17.15 7.35 -5.56
CA GLN A 97 17.40 8.14 -6.76
C GLN A 97 17.34 9.64 -6.45
N VAL A 98 18.42 10.34 -6.78
CA VAL A 98 18.43 11.81 -6.82
C VAL A 98 18.11 12.21 -8.24
N ILE A 99 16.92 12.74 -8.46
CA ILE A 99 16.42 13.07 -9.79
C ILE A 99 16.87 14.48 -10.18
N ASN A 100 17.26 14.65 -11.45
CA ASN A 100 17.61 15.95 -11.98
C ASN A 100 16.34 16.82 -12.09
N ASN A 101 16.39 18.04 -11.58
CA ASN A 101 15.28 19.00 -11.63
C ASN A 101 14.81 19.36 -13.05
N ARG A 102 15.59 19.03 -14.09
CA ARG A 102 15.21 19.23 -15.50
C ARG A 102 14.41 18.07 -16.09
N GLU A 103 14.24 16.97 -15.36
CA GLU A 103 13.37 15.88 -15.79
C GLU A 103 11.90 16.32 -15.75
N SER A 104 11.14 15.93 -16.76
CA SER A 104 9.71 16.22 -16.84
C SER A 104 8.94 15.63 -15.67
N ASP A 105 7.87 16.31 -15.24
CA ASP A 105 6.92 15.81 -14.25
C ASP A 105 6.31 14.46 -14.67
N SER A 106 5.90 13.69 -13.66
CA SER A 106 5.23 12.41 -13.89
C SER A 106 3.89 12.63 -14.56
N GLU A 107 3.70 12.04 -15.74
CA GLU A 107 2.42 11.96 -16.43
C GLU A 107 1.69 10.64 -16.10
N LEU A 108 2.35 9.73 -15.39
CA LEU A 108 1.77 8.46 -14.99
C LEU A 108 0.90 8.65 -13.75
N PRO A 109 -0.29 8.04 -13.72
CA PRO A 109 -1.22 8.25 -12.64
C PRO A 109 -0.63 7.69 -11.34
N GLU A 110 -0.86 8.40 -10.23
CA GLU A 110 -0.31 8.00 -8.94
C GLU A 110 -1.02 6.72 -8.44
N PRO A 111 -0.29 5.76 -7.84
CA PRO A 111 -0.93 4.65 -7.17
C PRO A 111 -1.86 5.17 -6.06
N ASP A 112 -2.96 4.46 -5.80
CA ASP A 112 -3.76 4.75 -4.61
C ASP A 112 -2.87 4.64 -3.35
N GLU A 113 -2.96 5.63 -2.46
CA GLU A 113 -2.12 5.76 -1.26
C GLU A 113 -2.17 4.51 -0.37
N SER A 114 -3.25 3.73 -0.48
CA SER A 114 -3.45 2.47 0.21
C SER A 114 -2.44 1.37 -0.16
N LEU A 115 -1.81 1.45 -1.33
CA LEU A 115 -0.85 0.47 -1.82
C LEU A 115 0.55 0.71 -1.24
N TYR A 116 0.85 1.94 -0.81
CA TYR A 116 2.11 2.29 -0.14
C TYR A 116 2.18 1.69 1.27
N ILE A 117 1.02 1.49 1.91
CA ILE A 117 0.88 1.10 3.31
C ILE A 117 0.92 -0.43 3.47
N SER A 118 0.61 -1.19 2.42
CA SER A 118 0.47 -2.65 2.51
C SER A 118 1.78 -3.42 2.72
N MET A 119 2.96 -2.82 2.54
CA MET A 119 4.23 -3.56 2.38
C MET A 119 5.38 -3.11 3.29
N THR A 120 5.15 -2.20 4.24
CA THR A 120 6.11 -1.95 5.34
C THR A 120 5.95 -2.96 6.50
N SER A 121 4.99 -3.89 6.41
CA SER A 121 4.56 -4.76 7.51
C SER A 121 5.16 -6.18 7.53
N THR A 122 6.13 -6.51 6.68
CA THR A 122 6.78 -7.84 6.70
C THR A 122 8.18 -7.86 7.31
N ARG A 123 8.65 -6.75 7.89
CA ARG A 123 9.92 -6.74 8.62
C ARG A 123 9.69 -6.65 10.13
N GLU A 124 9.87 -7.77 10.83
CA GLU A 124 10.24 -7.71 12.25
C GLU A 124 11.47 -6.80 12.39
N ALA A 125 11.43 -5.89 13.35
CA ALA A 125 12.54 -5.00 13.65
C ALA A 125 13.77 -5.83 14.07
N ARG A 126 14.85 -5.75 13.30
CA ARG A 126 16.18 -6.15 13.77
C ARG A 126 17.20 -5.06 13.44
N VAL A 127 17.58 -4.40 14.53
CA VAL A 127 18.80 -3.69 14.91
C VAL A 127 19.52 -2.78 13.92
N ASP A 128 19.77 -1.57 14.45
CA ASP A 128 20.60 -0.49 13.95
C ASP A 128 22.00 -0.96 13.60
N ASP A 129 22.44 -0.67 12.37
CA ASP A 129 23.82 -0.22 12.13
C ASP A 129 23.95 0.27 10.68
N ALA A 130 24.02 1.59 10.50
CA ALA A 130 24.65 2.19 9.34
C ALA A 130 25.07 3.62 9.66
N THR A 131 26.23 3.72 10.29
CA THR A 131 27.03 4.93 10.49
C THR A 131 27.14 5.76 9.20
N THR A 132 26.58 6.96 9.24
CA THR A 132 26.74 8.00 8.22
C THR A 132 28.17 8.53 8.26
N THR A 133 29.01 8.14 7.30
CA THR A 133 30.27 8.84 7.03
C THR A 133 30.12 9.66 5.76
N PRO A 134 30.19 11.00 5.80
CA PRO A 134 30.09 11.82 4.59
C PRO A 134 31.36 11.68 3.74
N LEU A 135 31.23 11.09 2.54
CA LEU A 135 32.27 11.15 1.51
C LEU A 135 32.34 12.58 0.96
N LYS A 136 33.30 13.36 1.46
CA LYS A 136 33.72 14.61 0.82
C LYS A 136 34.42 14.28 -0.50
N HIS A 137 33.84 14.71 -1.62
CA HIS A 137 34.51 14.70 -2.92
C HIS A 137 35.75 15.60 -2.87
N ALA A 138 36.92 15.00 -3.02
CA ALA A 138 38.10 15.68 -3.55
C ALA A 138 38.02 15.65 -5.08
N GLN A 139 37.85 16.81 -5.70
CA GLN A 139 38.29 17.04 -7.08
C GLN A 139 39.36 18.12 -7.03
N GLY A 140 40.57 17.72 -7.42
CA GLY A 140 41.69 18.61 -7.67
C GLY A 140 41.62 19.21 -9.08
N GLU A 141 42.39 20.30 -9.22
CA GLU A 141 42.79 21.02 -10.44
C GLU A 141 41.67 21.88 -11.09
N GLY A 142 41.81 23.18 -11.32
CA GLY A 142 42.91 24.13 -11.16
C GLY A 142 42.69 25.33 -12.09
N LYS A 143 43.21 26.49 -11.68
CA LYS A 143 43.36 27.80 -12.37
C LYS A 143 42.25 28.85 -12.15
N GLY A 144 42.69 29.98 -11.61
CA GLY A 144 41.87 31.05 -11.07
C GLY A 144 41.66 32.25 -12.00
N LYS A 145 40.99 33.25 -11.44
CA LYS A 145 41.45 34.65 -11.31
C LYS A 145 40.43 35.46 -10.50
N GLU A 146 40.99 36.41 -9.77
CA GLU A 146 40.46 37.54 -8.98
C GLU A 146 38.99 37.96 -9.12
N GLY A 147 38.39 38.39 -8.00
CA GLY A 147 37.20 39.24 -7.99
C GLY A 147 36.70 39.60 -6.59
N LYS A 148 36.86 40.88 -6.21
CA LYS A 148 36.48 41.54 -4.95
C LYS A 148 35.06 41.27 -4.45
N GLY A 149 34.92 41.25 -3.13
CA GLY A 149 33.68 40.97 -2.42
C GLY A 149 32.62 42.08 -2.43
N ARG A 150 31.47 41.72 -1.85
CA ARG A 150 30.54 42.63 -1.19
C ARG A 150 29.69 41.84 -0.19
N GLU A 151 29.60 42.38 1.01
CA GLU A 151 28.83 41.88 2.15
C GLU A 151 27.33 41.85 1.86
N GLY A 152 26.67 40.87 2.48
CA GLY A 152 25.22 40.72 2.51
C GLY A 152 24.85 39.72 3.59
N GLU A 153 24.73 40.20 4.82
CA GLU A 153 24.11 39.50 5.95
C GLU A 153 22.63 39.26 5.63
N GLN A 154 22.21 38.00 5.55
CA GLN A 154 20.84 37.59 5.88
C GLN A 154 20.89 36.24 6.61
N GLU A 155 20.41 36.27 7.85
CA GLU A 155 20.26 35.14 8.76
C GLU A 155 19.43 34.01 8.12
N GLY A 156 20.11 32.92 7.77
CA GLY A 156 19.47 31.65 7.46
C GLY A 156 19.13 30.92 8.76
N LYS A 157 17.84 30.89 9.12
CA LYS A 157 17.33 29.91 10.08
C LYS A 157 17.55 28.51 9.50
N GLU A 158 18.53 27.82 10.06
CA GLU A 158 18.68 26.37 9.97
C GLU A 158 17.33 25.71 10.31
N THR A 159 16.74 25.01 9.36
CA THR A 159 15.79 23.94 9.69
C THR A 159 16.37 22.67 9.12
N LEU A 160 17.07 21.95 10.00
CA LEU A 160 17.49 20.58 9.82
C LEU A 160 16.25 19.75 9.46
N VAL A 161 16.14 19.33 8.21
CA VAL A 161 15.09 18.40 7.79
C VAL A 161 15.51 17.02 8.28
N GLU A 162 15.01 16.69 9.46
CA GLU A 162 15.23 15.43 10.14
C GLU A 162 14.57 14.29 9.34
N GLN A 163 15.39 13.29 9.01
CA GLN A 163 15.06 12.13 8.20
C GLN A 163 13.95 11.31 8.86
N THR A 164 12.78 11.20 8.25
CA THR A 164 11.67 10.41 8.82
C THR A 164 11.34 9.21 7.94
N GLN A 165 11.49 8.01 8.49
CA GLN A 165 10.60 6.91 8.09
C GLN A 165 9.17 7.41 8.27
N LEU A 166 8.34 7.34 7.23
CA LEU A 166 6.94 7.77 7.32
C LEU A 166 6.26 7.00 8.47
N ASP A 167 5.85 7.74 9.50
CA ASP A 167 5.16 7.22 10.67
C ASP A 167 3.85 6.52 10.23
N PRO A 168 3.71 5.19 10.41
CA PRO A 168 2.50 4.46 10.01
C PRO A 168 1.22 5.07 10.58
N VAL A 169 1.29 5.71 11.75
CA VAL A 169 0.14 6.40 12.35
C VAL A 169 -0.27 7.61 11.53
N GLN A 170 0.69 8.43 11.09
CA GLN A 170 0.44 9.59 10.24
C GLN A 170 -0.09 9.16 8.87
N THR A 171 0.50 8.13 8.27
CA THR A 171 0.11 7.66 6.94
C THR A 171 -1.30 7.06 6.94
N ILE A 172 -1.64 6.23 7.92
CA ILE A 172 -3.01 5.68 8.07
C ILE A 172 -4.02 6.81 8.30
N PHE A 173 -3.66 7.81 9.09
CA PHE A 173 -4.55 8.95 9.31
C PHE A 173 -4.79 9.77 8.05
N ALA A 174 -3.73 10.11 7.30
CA ALA A 174 -3.83 10.81 6.02
C ALA A 174 -4.70 10.02 5.03
N TYR A 175 -4.50 8.70 4.96
CA TYR A 175 -5.31 7.82 4.14
C TYR A 175 -6.79 7.86 4.54
N TRP A 176 -7.10 7.80 5.84
CA TRP A 176 -8.46 7.95 6.34
C TRP A 176 -9.08 9.31 5.96
N GLN A 177 -8.32 10.41 6.08
CA GLN A 177 -8.81 11.74 5.68
C GLN A 177 -9.18 11.79 4.21
N LYS A 178 -8.36 11.20 3.35
CA LYS A 178 -8.58 11.13 1.90
C LYS A 178 -9.83 10.30 1.57
N VAL A 179 -9.90 9.07 2.08
CA VAL A 179 -11.01 8.14 1.78
C VAL A 179 -12.34 8.64 2.33
N MET A 180 -12.33 9.31 3.48
CA MET A 180 -13.55 9.79 4.15
C MET A 180 -13.89 11.25 3.85
N ASP A 181 -13.16 11.90 2.94
CA ASP A 181 -13.27 13.32 2.60
C ASP A 181 -13.35 14.19 3.87
N SER A 182 -12.32 14.05 4.72
CA SER A 182 -12.23 14.67 6.04
C SER A 182 -10.99 15.56 6.21
N PRO A 183 -10.76 16.56 5.33
CA PRO A 183 -9.52 17.34 5.27
C PRO A 183 -9.27 18.21 6.52
N LYS A 184 -10.33 18.58 7.25
CA LYS A 184 -10.23 19.40 8.47
C LYS A 184 -9.91 18.61 9.73
N SER A 185 -9.97 17.28 9.67
CA SER A 185 -9.69 16.45 10.84
C SER A 185 -8.21 16.51 11.20
N VAL A 186 -7.89 16.57 12.49
CA VAL A 186 -6.51 16.58 12.98
C VAL A 186 -6.16 15.23 13.62
N LEU A 187 -4.90 14.82 13.49
CA LEU A 187 -4.36 13.65 14.18
C LEU A 187 -4.15 13.96 15.67
N ASP A 188 -5.25 14.02 16.42
CA ASP A 188 -5.24 14.19 17.87
C ASP A 188 -4.77 12.92 18.60
N ASP A 189 -4.49 13.04 19.91
CA ASP A 189 -4.00 11.92 20.73
C ASP A 189 -4.96 10.73 20.76
N LYS A 190 -6.27 10.97 20.65
CA LYS A 190 -7.27 9.90 20.63
C LYS A 190 -7.15 9.10 19.34
N ARG A 191 -7.06 9.76 18.19
CA ARG A 191 -6.86 9.11 16.88
C ARG A 191 -5.52 8.40 16.79
N LYS A 192 -4.44 9.01 17.30
CA LYS A 192 -3.12 8.37 17.41
C LYS A 192 -3.19 7.06 18.19
N ARG A 193 -3.83 7.08 19.38
CA ARG A 193 -3.99 5.90 20.23
C ARG A 193 -4.82 4.80 19.57
N LEU A 194 -5.89 5.16 18.85
CA LEU A 194 -6.72 4.18 18.12
C LEU A 194 -5.92 3.45 17.05
N ILE A 195 -5.17 4.20 16.22
CA ILE A 195 -4.34 3.61 15.17
C ILE A 195 -3.21 2.77 15.78
N ALA A 196 -2.49 3.30 16.76
CA ALA A 196 -1.42 2.58 17.45
C ALA A 196 -1.92 1.30 18.14
N LYS A 197 -3.15 1.32 18.69
CA LYS A 197 -3.77 0.12 19.29
C LYS A 197 -4.08 -0.92 18.22
N ALA A 198 -4.67 -0.53 17.10
CA ALA A 198 -4.99 -1.44 16.00
C ALA A 198 -3.72 -2.10 15.42
N LEU A 199 -2.64 -1.32 15.28
CA LEU A 199 -1.35 -1.81 14.77
C LEU A 199 -0.70 -2.91 15.62
N LYS A 200 -1.18 -3.17 16.84
CA LYS A 200 -0.70 -4.31 17.66
C LYS A 200 -1.19 -5.67 17.16
N GLY A 201 -2.30 -5.70 16.43
CA GLY A 201 -2.93 -6.94 15.95
C GLY A 201 -3.25 -6.96 14.47
N TYR A 202 -3.12 -5.81 13.79
CA TYR A 202 -3.45 -5.66 12.39
C TYR A 202 -2.29 -5.00 11.64
N SER A 203 -2.02 -5.47 10.43
CA SER A 203 -1.08 -4.77 9.56
C SER A 203 -1.66 -3.40 9.17
N PRO A 204 -0.81 -2.41 8.84
CA PRO A 204 -1.27 -1.17 8.22
C PRO A 204 -2.18 -1.42 6.99
N ALA A 205 -1.90 -2.48 6.20
CA ALA A 205 -2.73 -2.90 5.08
C ALA A 205 -4.17 -3.23 5.51
N ASP A 206 -4.32 -3.99 6.59
CA ASP A 206 -5.61 -4.43 7.10
C ASP A 206 -6.41 -3.26 7.68
N ILE A 207 -5.72 -2.31 8.31
CA ILE A 207 -6.33 -1.05 8.75
C ILE A 207 -6.82 -0.23 7.55
N CYS A 208 -6.05 -0.15 6.47
CA CYS A 208 -6.49 0.51 5.23
C CYS A 208 -7.67 -0.20 4.56
N LYS A 209 -7.68 -1.54 4.52
CA LYS A 209 -8.84 -2.34 4.07
C LYS A 209 -10.07 -2.03 4.92
N ALA A 210 -9.94 -1.97 6.25
CA ALA A 210 -11.05 -1.59 7.13
C ALA A 210 -11.57 -0.17 6.84
N ILE A 211 -10.69 0.78 6.57
CA ILE A 211 -11.07 2.15 6.18
C ILE A 211 -11.87 2.13 4.86
N ARG A 212 -11.38 1.47 3.81
CA ARG A 212 -12.11 1.34 2.53
C ARG A 212 -13.42 0.57 2.67
N GLY A 213 -13.43 -0.49 3.46
CA GLY A 213 -14.64 -1.26 3.71
C GLY A 213 -15.73 -0.43 4.39
N CYS A 214 -15.34 0.49 5.28
CA CYS A 214 -16.25 1.46 5.86
C CYS A 214 -16.77 2.44 4.80
N SER A 215 -15.93 2.92 3.88
CA SER A 215 -16.37 3.85 2.81
C SER A 215 -17.27 3.18 1.76
N LYS A 216 -17.15 1.87 1.59
CA LYS A 216 -18.03 1.05 0.74
C LYS A 216 -19.38 0.72 1.39
N THR A 217 -19.59 1.04 2.66
CA THR A 217 -20.83 0.70 3.38
C THR A 217 -21.82 1.87 3.34
N PRO A 218 -22.98 1.76 2.64
CA PRO A 218 -23.92 2.87 2.45
C PRO A 218 -24.38 3.52 3.76
N HIS A 219 -24.75 2.69 4.74
CA HIS A 219 -25.18 3.15 6.06
C HIS A 219 -24.08 3.98 6.76
N ASN A 220 -22.81 3.59 6.67
CA ASN A 220 -21.70 4.33 7.28
C ASN A 220 -21.40 5.64 6.55
N MET A 221 -21.76 5.74 5.27
CA MET A 221 -21.53 6.93 4.45
C MET A 221 -22.73 7.90 4.40
N GLY A 222 -23.71 7.72 5.29
CA GLY A 222 -24.84 8.64 5.45
C GLY A 222 -26.12 8.22 4.73
N GLN A 223 -26.14 7.06 4.05
CA GLN A 223 -27.38 6.47 3.54
C GLN A 223 -28.09 5.72 4.67
N ASN A 224 -28.51 6.48 5.68
CA ASN A 224 -29.27 6.02 6.85
C ASN A 224 -30.35 7.04 7.20
N ASP A 225 -31.30 6.64 8.05
CA ASP A 225 -32.43 7.50 8.42
C ASP A 225 -31.99 8.82 9.09
N ALA A 226 -30.82 8.81 9.75
CA ALA A 226 -30.23 9.97 10.40
C ALA A 226 -29.41 10.86 9.45
N GLN A 227 -29.27 10.50 8.17
CA GLN A 227 -28.44 11.17 7.15
C GLN A 227 -27.02 11.52 7.66
N THR A 228 -26.48 10.71 8.58
CA THR A 228 -25.25 11.01 9.31
C THR A 228 -24.13 10.06 8.91
N LYS A 229 -22.93 10.59 8.62
CA LYS A 229 -21.75 9.76 8.33
C LYS A 229 -21.22 9.14 9.63
N TYR A 230 -21.14 7.82 9.65
CA TYR A 230 -20.51 7.02 10.71
C TYR A 230 -19.21 6.41 10.19
N ASN A 231 -18.21 7.26 9.97
CA ASN A 231 -16.96 6.87 9.33
C ASN A 231 -15.70 7.26 10.13
N GLY A 232 -15.86 7.70 11.38
CA GLY A 232 -14.74 8.07 12.24
C GLY A 232 -13.88 6.87 12.64
N LEU A 233 -12.57 7.11 12.82
CA LEU A 233 -11.63 6.08 13.31
C LEU A 233 -12.05 5.42 14.63
N GLY A 234 -12.79 6.12 15.49
CA GLY A 234 -13.33 5.54 16.73
C GLY A 234 -14.36 4.43 16.52
N LEU A 235 -15.02 4.40 15.36
CA LEU A 235 -15.91 3.31 14.95
C LEU A 235 -15.13 2.22 14.20
N ILE A 236 -14.31 2.64 13.23
CA ILE A 236 -13.59 1.72 12.33
C ILE A 236 -12.61 0.87 13.12
N LEU A 237 -11.86 1.48 14.05
CA LEU A 237 -10.80 0.85 14.84
C LEU A 237 -11.23 0.60 16.30
N ARG A 238 -12.52 0.40 16.53
CA ARG A 238 -13.10 0.25 17.87
C ARG A 238 -12.55 -0.97 18.59
N ASP A 239 -12.66 -2.11 17.91
CA ASP A 239 -12.29 -3.45 18.35
C ASP A 239 -12.04 -4.35 17.12
N ALA A 240 -11.57 -5.58 17.38
CA ALA A 240 -11.25 -6.55 16.34
C ALA A 240 -12.47 -6.86 15.43
N ASP A 241 -13.65 -7.03 16.02
CA ASP A 241 -14.88 -7.35 15.27
C ASP A 241 -15.24 -6.26 14.25
N HIS A 242 -15.08 -4.98 14.62
CA HIS A 242 -15.32 -3.87 13.69
C HIS A 242 -14.30 -3.85 12.56
N ILE A 243 -13.02 -4.04 12.89
CA ILE A 243 -11.92 -4.05 11.92
C ILE A 243 -12.16 -5.19 10.92
N ASP A 244 -12.38 -6.41 11.39
CA ASP A 244 -12.60 -7.60 10.56
C ASP A 244 -13.88 -7.49 9.71
N ARG A 245 -14.96 -6.93 10.28
CA ARG A 245 -16.19 -6.67 9.52
C ARG A 245 -15.93 -5.74 8.35
N PHE A 246 -15.23 -4.64 8.58
CA PHE A 246 -14.95 -3.70 7.50
C PHE A 246 -13.94 -4.27 6.49
N ILE A 247 -12.95 -5.05 6.92
CA ILE A 247 -12.07 -5.77 5.98
C ILE A 247 -12.90 -6.68 5.04
N ARG A 248 -13.89 -7.41 5.55
CA ARG A 248 -14.80 -8.22 4.73
C ARG A 248 -15.63 -7.39 3.75
N ASN A 249 -16.11 -6.22 4.19
CA ASN A 249 -16.83 -5.30 3.30
C ASN A 249 -15.95 -4.76 2.16
N ASP A 250 -14.64 -4.60 2.38
CA ASP A 250 -13.70 -4.18 1.33
C ASP A 250 -13.60 -5.22 0.20
N ALA A 251 -13.62 -6.51 0.55
CA ALA A 251 -13.55 -7.65 -0.37
C ALA A 251 -14.86 -7.93 -1.14
N GLY A 252 -15.88 -7.08 -1.01
CA GLY A 252 -17.18 -7.30 -1.65
C GLY A 252 -18.04 -8.37 -0.96
N GLN A 253 -17.60 -8.90 0.19
CA GLN A 253 -18.39 -9.80 1.04
C GLN A 253 -19.24 -9.01 2.05
N ALA A 254 -19.73 -7.84 1.64
CA ALA A 254 -20.82 -7.20 2.36
C ALA A 254 -21.99 -8.20 2.30
N ARG A 255 -22.56 -8.59 3.45
CA ARG A 255 -23.81 -9.36 3.47
C ARG A 255 -24.78 -8.67 2.51
N ALA A 256 -25.09 -9.35 1.39
CA ALA A 256 -26.20 -8.96 0.54
C ALA A 256 -27.39 -8.68 1.46
N SER A 257 -27.95 -7.48 1.33
CA SER A 257 -29.03 -6.90 2.12
C SER A 257 -29.68 -7.85 3.14
N ALA A 258 -29.37 -7.68 4.43
CA ALA A 258 -30.35 -8.08 5.44
C ALA A 258 -31.44 -7.02 5.42
N GLY A 259 -32.38 -7.15 4.49
CA GLY A 259 -33.69 -6.50 4.64
C GLY A 259 -34.30 -7.00 5.94
N ASN A 260 -34.66 -6.07 6.82
CA ASN A 260 -35.46 -6.22 8.06
C ASN A 260 -35.83 -7.66 8.49
N GLU A 261 -34.86 -8.46 8.92
CA GLU A 261 -35.16 -9.57 9.82
C GLU A 261 -34.93 -9.10 11.25
N SER A 262 -36.00 -9.12 12.06
CA SER A 262 -35.91 -8.96 13.50
C SER A 262 -34.93 -9.98 14.08
N ILE A 263 -34.27 -9.62 15.18
CA ILE A 263 -33.42 -10.54 15.96
C ILE A 263 -34.20 -11.83 16.29
N GLU A 264 -35.51 -11.73 16.53
CA GLU A 264 -36.38 -12.89 16.78
C GLU A 264 -36.55 -13.77 15.54
N GLN A 265 -36.63 -13.18 14.35
CA GLN A 265 -36.74 -13.94 13.09
C GLN A 265 -35.43 -14.67 12.76
N THR A 266 -34.30 -14.02 13.03
CA THR A 266 -32.97 -14.63 12.90
C THR A 266 -32.81 -15.79 13.88
N ASN A 267 -33.19 -15.58 15.15
CA ASN A 267 -33.11 -16.62 16.18
C ASN A 267 -34.05 -17.80 15.88
N ALA A 268 -35.27 -17.53 15.41
CA ALA A 268 -36.21 -18.58 15.03
C ALA A 268 -35.72 -19.42 13.84
N ARG A 269 -35.05 -18.80 12.86
CA ARG A 269 -34.45 -19.52 11.73
C ARG A 269 -33.30 -20.42 12.18
N VAL A 270 -32.38 -19.86 12.97
CA VAL A 270 -31.24 -20.61 13.51
C VAL A 270 -31.72 -21.78 14.37
N MET A 271 -32.72 -21.58 15.22
CA MET A 271 -33.30 -22.68 16.03
C MET A 271 -34.01 -23.73 15.17
N ARG A 272 -34.64 -23.35 14.04
CA ARG A 272 -35.25 -24.31 13.11
C ARG A 272 -34.21 -25.16 12.38
N GLU A 273 -33.10 -24.56 11.95
CA GLU A 273 -31.97 -25.29 11.35
C GLU A 273 -31.29 -26.20 12.36
N LEU A 274 -31.11 -25.73 13.60
CA LEU A 274 -30.43 -26.49 14.66
C LEU A 274 -31.28 -27.68 15.14
N MET A 275 -32.60 -27.52 15.18
CA MET A 275 -33.51 -28.55 15.73
C MET A 275 -33.95 -29.60 14.70
N GLY A 276 -33.68 -29.39 13.39
CA GLY A 276 -34.03 -30.32 12.33
C GLY A 276 -35.55 -30.50 12.18
N THR A 277 -36.11 -30.18 11.01
CA THR A 277 -37.54 -30.41 10.78
C THR A 277 -37.82 -31.92 10.77
N ALA A 278 -38.43 -32.43 11.85
CA ALA A 278 -39.15 -33.70 11.81
C ALA A 278 -40.28 -33.56 10.77
N ALA A 279 -40.21 -34.35 9.70
CA ALA A 279 -41.28 -34.47 8.72
C ALA A 279 -42.54 -35.05 9.40
N PRO A 280 -43.77 -34.56 9.11
CA PRO A 280 -44.97 -35.27 9.50
C PRO A 280 -45.16 -36.51 8.61
N ALA A 281 -45.69 -37.55 9.25
CA ALA A 281 -45.87 -38.90 8.76
C ALA A 281 -46.62 -39.00 7.42
N GLY A 282 -46.21 -40.00 6.63
CA GLY A 282 -46.74 -40.30 5.31
C GLY A 282 -48.17 -40.85 5.30
N ASP A 283 -48.84 -40.49 4.21
CA ASP A 283 -49.77 -41.26 3.38
C ASP A 283 -50.67 -42.31 4.05
N ILE A 284 -51.93 -41.93 4.17
CA ILE A 284 -53.08 -42.83 4.26
C ILE A 284 -53.23 -43.54 2.91
N ILE A 285 -53.03 -44.86 2.89
CA ILE A 285 -53.34 -45.72 1.74
C ILE A 285 -54.77 -46.24 1.94
N ASP A 286 -55.69 -45.81 1.10
CA ASP A 286 -57.05 -46.35 1.00
C ASP A 286 -57.01 -47.80 0.49
N ALA A 287 -57.54 -48.73 1.28
CA ALA A 287 -57.86 -50.09 0.86
C ALA A 287 -59.35 -50.15 0.50
N VAL A 288 -59.65 -50.32 -0.78
CA VAL A 288 -61.01 -50.66 -1.27
C VAL A 288 -61.19 -52.19 -1.15
N PRO A 289 -62.29 -52.69 -0.57
CA PRO A 289 -62.49 -54.12 -0.35
C PRO A 289 -63.19 -54.81 -1.52
N ALA A 290 -62.73 -56.05 -1.77
CA ALA A 290 -63.32 -57.23 -2.44
C ALA A 290 -64.16 -57.04 -3.72
#